data_AF-A0A7V5ZFY2-F1
#
_entry.id   AF-A0A7V5ZFY2-F1
#
_cell.length_a   1.000
_cell.length_b   1.000
_cell.length_c   1.000
_cell.angle_alpha   90.00
_cell.angle_beta   90.00
_cell.angle_gamma   90.00
#
_symmetry.space_group_name_H-M   'P 1'
#
loop_
_entity.id
_entity.type
_entity.pdbx_description
1 polymer ?
#
loop_
_entity_poly.entity_id
_entity_poly.type
_entity_poly.pdbx_seq_one_letter_code
_entity_poly.pdbx_strand_id
1 'polypeptide(L)'
;WHMQCVVQVGRNGVKIGDQLRLRARVKTDVMQHARLRIAVTASRPDGSTLVTDNRRIETPNLDWHLVEATITVPEGTDRVSAGIVLDILITGPGSATFWVDDLTVTNGEKLEVPVKAQRSIRTFTLFSIHPDLYETARRYDVVMLSPLDWIHARPLKYYNPRIQLYVYCNSVSTVSTVPSWMDPLDYNYVTTQRPDWLLRDLQGNPIPELNHADNLLVDLGNPELQQRWASRAAQIAQRCGFDGVFIDNLTYNYLSLAGISCSQYANDEEFRQAQTRFLQTVVPLLRQQGLKVMMNFGYPWNEHPIYETWMRLADVVLAESWVRVKDKNSLYYLHPALQLRHIAALSVPQAVMLAVQGRAFPAEEQVRRYLLGCALLNANQYTAFHISPIQYQPPPDYLPDYELAIGSPAGAQELIAGTRESGGLFRRRFTNGIVLVNMHPSQSFSTSLDTDYVDARGTLYRQGTVNLPPQSALILMKPNTGLQVTVTPVGSSSRRPGEEVQFEVVVRNTTTSPMYTLTVRVPVPEPMQFVVGSASDGGIYDNVTRTVTWFIPALSEGQSLSRTFRARVR
;
A
#
# COMPACT_ATOMS: atom_id res chain seq x y z
N TRP A 1 26.79 17.42 -4.62
CA TRP A 1 25.80 16.36 -4.94
C TRP A 1 25.56 15.53 -3.68
N HIS A 2 24.30 15.26 -3.33
CA HIS A 2 23.93 14.58 -2.09
C HIS A 2 23.00 13.41 -2.43
N MET A 3 23.42 12.19 -2.10
CA MET A 3 22.54 11.02 -2.16
C MET A 3 22.28 10.59 -0.72
N GLN A 4 21.17 11.07 -0.17
CA GLN A 4 20.80 10.89 1.23
C GLN A 4 19.39 10.31 1.37
N CYS A 5 19.24 9.40 2.31
CA CYS A 5 17.95 8.98 2.83
C CYS A 5 17.68 9.75 4.13
N VAL A 6 16.45 10.23 4.31
CA VAL A 6 16.01 10.91 5.53
C VAL A 6 14.81 10.18 6.10
N VAL A 7 14.89 9.83 7.38
CA VAL A 7 13.84 9.10 8.10
C VAL A 7 13.48 9.87 9.36
N GLN A 8 12.18 10.00 9.64
CA GLN A 8 11.72 10.56 10.90
C GLN A 8 11.84 9.52 12.02
N VAL A 9 12.30 9.91 13.20
CA VAL A 9 12.36 9.04 14.37
C VAL A 9 10.94 8.58 14.73
N GLY A 10 10.79 7.30 15.05
CA GLY A 10 9.52 6.61 15.23
C GLY A 10 8.95 6.01 13.93
N ARG A 11 9.65 6.14 12.79
CA ARG A 11 9.29 5.49 11.52
C ARG A 11 10.40 4.56 11.04
N ASN A 12 10.04 3.56 10.22
CA ASN A 12 10.96 2.59 9.63
C ASN A 12 11.87 1.90 10.66
N GLY A 13 11.42 1.81 11.92
CA GLY A 13 12.15 1.17 13.01
C GLY A 13 13.14 2.05 13.78
N VAL A 14 13.41 3.30 13.37
CA VAL A 14 14.40 4.16 14.03
C VAL A 14 13.83 4.72 15.34
N LYS A 15 14.54 4.53 16.46
CA LYS A 15 14.12 5.01 17.79
C LYS A 15 15.19 5.90 18.43
N ILE A 16 14.76 6.66 19.44
CA ILE A 16 15.69 7.33 20.36
C ILE A 16 16.51 6.27 21.10
N GLY A 17 17.82 6.45 21.18
CA GLY A 17 18.77 5.52 21.79
C GLY A 17 19.36 4.48 20.84
N ASP A 18 18.83 4.32 19.63
CA ASP A 18 19.36 3.36 18.64
C ASP A 18 20.81 3.70 18.27
N GLN A 19 21.66 2.67 18.12
CA GLN A 19 22.98 2.82 17.52
C GLN A 19 22.89 2.61 16.00
N LEU A 20 22.80 3.70 15.24
CA LEU A 20 22.73 3.64 13.78
C LEU A 20 24.13 3.56 13.18
N ARG A 21 24.36 2.53 12.36
CA ARG A 21 25.59 2.32 11.60
C ARG A 21 25.30 2.42 10.10
N LEU A 22 25.94 3.38 9.44
CA LEU A 22 26.04 3.47 8.00
C LEU A 22 27.35 2.81 7.56
N ARG A 23 27.26 1.86 6.65
CA ARG A 23 28.38 1.14 6.07
C ARG A 23 28.32 1.24 4.55
N ALA A 24 29.46 1.49 3.91
CA ALA A 24 29.58 1.55 2.45
C ALA A 24 30.93 1.00 2.01
N ARG A 25 30.97 0.34 0.84
CA ARG A 25 32.21 0.12 0.10
C ARG A 25 32.35 1.24 -0.90
N VAL A 26 33.50 1.90 -0.88
CA VAL A 26 33.75 3.07 -1.73
C VAL A 26 35.03 2.85 -2.52
N LYS A 27 35.09 3.43 -3.71
CA LYS A 27 36.29 3.56 -4.55
C LYS A 27 36.24 4.92 -5.23
N THR A 28 37.37 5.61 -5.35
CA THR A 28 37.44 6.94 -5.98
C THR A 28 38.58 7.01 -6.99
N ASP A 29 38.36 7.76 -8.06
CA ASP A 29 39.40 8.08 -9.02
C ASP A 29 39.63 9.61 -9.03
N VAL A 30 39.50 10.25 -10.19
CA VAL A 30 39.62 11.71 -10.34
C VAL A 30 38.62 12.41 -9.40
N MET A 31 39.10 13.35 -8.59
CA MET A 31 38.29 14.14 -7.64
C MET A 31 38.70 15.61 -7.66
N GLN A 32 38.62 16.23 -8.84
CA GLN A 32 39.01 17.63 -9.01
C GLN A 32 38.00 18.55 -8.33
N HIS A 33 38.49 19.45 -7.48
CA HIS A 33 37.69 20.43 -6.76
C HIS A 33 36.50 19.82 -6.00
N ALA A 34 36.59 18.53 -5.64
CA ALA A 34 35.51 17.80 -5.02
C ALA A 34 36.04 16.93 -3.86
N ARG A 35 35.17 16.65 -2.90
CA ARG A 35 35.45 15.74 -1.78
C ARG A 35 34.27 14.81 -1.57
N LEU A 36 34.55 13.53 -1.42
CA LEU A 36 33.54 12.52 -1.08
C LEU A 36 33.57 12.21 0.41
N ARG A 37 32.40 12.01 0.99
CA ARG A 37 32.20 11.58 2.38
C ARG A 37 30.94 10.77 2.54
N ILE A 38 30.90 9.92 3.56
CA ILE A 38 29.65 9.35 4.06
C ILE A 38 29.28 10.02 5.38
N ALA A 39 28.00 10.20 5.64
CA ALA A 39 27.54 10.83 6.87
C ALA A 39 26.25 10.20 7.40
N VAL A 40 26.15 10.14 8.72
CA VAL A 40 24.89 9.91 9.44
C VAL A 40 24.68 11.07 10.39
N THR A 41 23.52 11.71 10.34
CA THR A 41 23.21 12.93 11.07
C THR A 41 21.85 12.83 11.73
N ALA A 42 21.76 13.14 13.02
CA ALA A 42 20.49 13.36 13.72
C ALA A 42 20.22 14.86 13.82
N SER A 43 18.98 15.27 13.53
CA SER A 43 18.56 16.67 13.54
C SER A 43 17.28 16.89 14.34
N ARG A 44 17.15 18.10 14.90
CA ARG A 44 15.95 18.62 15.56
C ARG A 44 14.85 18.97 14.54
N PRO A 45 13.60 19.23 15.00
CA PRO A 45 12.51 19.68 14.13
C PRO A 45 12.83 20.97 13.33
N ASP A 46 13.67 21.85 13.88
CA ASP A 46 14.10 23.10 13.22
C ASP A 46 15.23 22.89 12.17
N GLY A 47 15.66 21.63 11.98
CA GLY A 47 16.74 21.26 11.07
C GLY A 47 18.15 21.40 11.66
N SER A 48 18.30 21.92 12.88
CA SER A 48 19.61 22.00 13.53
C SER A 48 20.16 20.60 13.85
N THR A 49 21.47 20.42 13.64
CA THR A 49 22.14 19.14 13.91
C THR A 49 22.31 18.91 15.41
N LEU A 50 21.98 17.71 15.88
CA LEU A 50 22.25 17.22 17.24
C LEU A 50 23.60 16.49 17.29
N VAL A 51 23.76 15.52 16.40
CA VAL A 51 25.00 14.73 16.25
C VAL A 51 25.17 14.38 14.80
N THR A 52 26.43 14.32 14.35
CA THR A 52 26.80 13.83 13.03
C THR A 52 28.09 13.03 13.15
N ASP A 53 28.13 11.85 12.53
CA ASP A 53 29.39 11.18 12.22
C ASP A 53 29.61 11.29 10.71
N ASN A 54 30.73 11.90 10.34
CA ASN A 54 31.06 12.25 8.97
C ASN A 54 32.45 11.72 8.64
N ARG A 55 32.50 10.77 7.70
CA ARG A 55 33.74 10.09 7.30
C ARG A 55 34.14 10.53 5.92
N ARG A 56 35.21 11.31 5.86
CA ARG A 56 35.86 11.69 4.61
C ARG A 56 36.46 10.45 3.96
N ILE A 57 36.30 10.36 2.64
CA ILE A 57 36.96 9.37 1.81
C ILE A 57 38.30 9.95 1.34
N GLU A 58 39.39 9.21 1.54
CA GLU A 58 40.71 9.57 1.02
C GLU A 58 40.76 9.35 -0.51
N THR A 59 41.47 10.21 -1.22
CA THR A 59 41.46 10.28 -2.69
C THR A 59 42.86 10.63 -3.23
N PRO A 60 43.34 9.99 -4.32
CA PRO A 60 42.68 8.89 -5.04
C PRO A 60 42.74 7.60 -4.23
N ASN A 61 41.73 6.76 -4.38
CA ASN A 61 41.64 5.46 -3.72
C ASN A 61 41.05 4.46 -4.73
N LEU A 62 41.96 3.84 -5.46
CA LEU A 62 41.64 3.01 -6.62
C LEU A 62 41.15 1.60 -6.25
N ASP A 63 41.16 1.25 -4.96
CA ASP A 63 40.66 -0.03 -4.44
C ASP A 63 39.36 0.15 -3.64
N TRP A 64 38.58 -0.92 -3.57
CA TRP A 64 37.38 -0.96 -2.74
C TRP A 64 37.77 -1.00 -1.27
N HIS A 65 37.36 0.01 -0.52
CA HIS A 65 37.57 0.09 0.92
C HIS A 65 36.24 0.24 1.64
N LEU A 66 36.17 -0.31 2.85
CA LEU A 66 35.00 -0.19 3.69
C LEU A 66 35.09 1.06 4.54
N VAL A 67 34.02 1.86 4.56
CA VAL A 67 33.89 3.03 5.43
C VAL A 67 32.61 2.92 6.24
N GLU A 68 32.72 3.26 7.52
CA GLU A 68 31.62 3.18 8.47
C GLU A 68 31.47 4.50 9.25
N ALA A 69 30.24 5.00 9.35
CA ALA A 69 29.86 6.12 10.19
C ALA A 69 28.78 5.65 11.18
N THR A 70 28.89 6.05 12.45
CA THR A 70 27.99 5.60 13.52
C THR A 70 27.53 6.74 14.40
N ILE A 71 26.24 6.76 14.74
CA ILE A 71 25.70 7.63 15.78
C ILE A 71 24.85 6.83 16.77
N THR A 72 24.74 7.33 18.00
CA THR A 72 23.63 6.96 18.89
C THR A 72 22.55 8.03 18.73
N VAL A 73 21.31 7.66 18.42
CA VAL A 73 20.21 8.62 18.19
C VAL A 73 19.87 9.33 19.50
N PRO A 74 20.21 10.63 19.67
CA PRO A 74 20.02 11.31 20.94
C PRO A 74 18.56 11.69 21.17
N GLU A 75 18.21 11.94 22.43
CA GLU A 75 16.90 12.49 22.80
C GLU A 75 16.66 13.86 22.11
N GLY A 76 15.41 14.14 21.75
CA GLY A 76 15.04 15.35 21.00
C GLY A 76 15.28 15.30 19.49
N THR A 77 15.73 14.16 18.95
CA THR A 77 15.86 13.96 17.50
C THR A 77 14.48 13.84 16.83
N ASP A 78 14.25 14.61 15.78
CA ASP A 78 13.10 14.44 14.88
C ASP A 78 13.45 13.57 13.68
N ARG A 79 14.62 13.78 13.07
CA ARG A 79 15.03 13.08 11.84
C ARG A 79 16.45 12.57 11.93
N VAL A 80 16.68 11.46 11.24
CA VAL A 80 18.02 10.99 10.90
C VAL A 80 18.19 11.02 9.39
N SER A 81 19.29 11.59 8.92
CA SER A 81 19.74 11.47 7.54
C SER A 81 20.99 10.61 7.46
N ALA A 82 21.07 9.78 6.42
CA ALA A 82 22.24 8.96 6.14
C ALA A 82 22.50 8.93 4.64
N GLY A 83 23.75 9.08 4.22
CA GLY A 83 24.05 9.12 2.79
C GLY A 83 25.50 9.37 2.42
N ILE A 84 25.70 9.50 1.12
CA ILE A 84 26.97 9.87 0.49
C ILE A 84 26.86 11.31 0.02
N VAL A 85 27.88 12.11 0.32
CA VAL A 85 27.95 13.51 -0.05
C VAL A 85 29.21 13.76 -0.85
N LEU A 86 29.03 14.39 -2.01
CA LEU A 86 30.10 14.97 -2.82
C LEU A 86 30.05 16.49 -2.64
N ASP A 87 30.97 17.03 -1.84
CA ASP A 87 31.13 18.47 -1.65
C ASP A 87 31.95 19.04 -2.81
N ILE A 88 31.46 20.11 -3.45
CA ILE A 88 32.21 20.87 -4.47
C ILE A 88 32.93 22.01 -3.73
N LEU A 89 34.26 22.03 -3.79
CA LEU A 89 35.11 22.89 -2.99
C LEU A 89 35.39 24.25 -3.64
N ILE A 90 35.38 24.32 -4.98
CA ILE A 90 35.69 25.53 -5.75
C ILE A 90 34.74 25.62 -6.95
N THR A 91 34.37 26.84 -7.35
CA THR A 91 33.63 27.10 -8.60
C THR A 91 34.58 27.10 -9.79
N GLY A 92 34.45 26.10 -10.68
CA GLY A 92 35.24 25.95 -11.91
C GLY A 92 34.98 24.61 -12.59
N PRO A 93 35.44 24.41 -13.84
CA PRO A 93 35.34 23.13 -14.51
C PRO A 93 36.21 22.08 -13.80
N GLY A 94 35.68 20.86 -13.66
CA GLY A 94 36.40 19.75 -13.03
C GLY A 94 35.63 18.45 -13.20
N SER A 95 36.34 17.33 -13.09
CA SER A 95 35.76 15.99 -13.12
C SER A 95 35.86 15.30 -11.75
N ALA A 96 34.81 14.58 -11.38
CA ALA A 96 34.78 13.74 -10.19
C ALA A 96 34.23 12.35 -10.56
N THR A 97 34.93 11.30 -10.19
CA THR A 97 34.56 9.91 -10.48
C THR A 97 34.74 9.05 -9.24
N PHE A 98 33.67 8.37 -8.85
CA PHE A 98 33.64 7.46 -7.72
C PHE A 98 32.60 6.37 -7.92
N TRP A 99 32.76 5.30 -7.15
CA TRP A 99 31.83 4.18 -7.07
C TRP A 99 31.50 3.92 -5.62
N VAL A 100 30.24 3.56 -5.37
CA VAL A 100 29.78 3.12 -4.06
C VAL A 100 28.98 1.84 -4.24
N ASP A 101 29.24 0.88 -3.36
CA ASP A 101 28.59 -0.42 -3.33
C ASP A 101 28.30 -0.84 -1.88
N ASP A 102 27.43 -1.84 -1.69
CA ASP A 102 27.04 -2.37 -0.37
C ASP A 102 26.65 -1.30 0.66
N LEU A 103 25.96 -0.23 0.21
CA LEU A 103 25.51 0.86 1.09
C LEU A 103 24.36 0.39 1.98
N THR A 104 24.58 0.34 3.30
CA THR A 104 23.58 -0.09 4.28
C THR A 104 23.52 0.85 5.46
N VAL A 105 22.31 1.11 5.98
CA VAL A 105 22.08 1.78 7.26
C VAL A 105 21.27 0.84 8.14
N THR A 106 21.76 0.53 9.33
CA THR A 106 21.09 -0.39 10.25
C THR A 106 21.28 0.04 11.70
N ASN A 107 20.28 -0.23 12.55
CA ASN A 107 20.40 -0.17 14.01
C ASN A 107 20.76 -1.55 14.62
N GLY A 108 21.06 -2.55 13.79
CA GLY A 108 21.29 -3.94 14.23
C GLY A 108 20.00 -4.74 14.47
N GLU A 109 18.83 -4.09 14.53
CA GLU A 109 17.54 -4.77 14.59
C GLU A 109 17.14 -5.20 13.18
N LYS A 110 17.03 -6.52 12.96
CA LYS A 110 16.20 -7.01 11.88
C LYS A 110 14.78 -7.01 12.41
N LEU A 111 13.99 -5.99 12.06
CA LEU A 111 12.56 -6.04 12.29
C LEU A 111 12.03 -7.23 11.49
N GLU A 112 11.76 -8.35 12.16
CA GLU A 112 10.84 -9.33 11.60
C GLU A 112 9.51 -8.59 11.46
N VAL A 113 9.20 -8.16 10.24
CA VAL A 113 7.87 -7.66 9.98
C VAL A 113 6.94 -8.85 10.21
N PRO A 114 6.00 -8.77 11.15
CA PRO A 114 4.97 -9.76 11.36
C PRO A 114 3.98 -9.59 10.21
N VAL A 115 4.42 -10.03 9.04
CA VAL A 115 3.63 -10.06 7.82
C VAL A 115 2.52 -11.06 8.09
N LYS A 116 1.31 -10.54 8.26
CA LYS A 116 0.16 -11.37 8.55
C LYS A 116 -0.19 -12.21 7.32
N ALA A 117 0.27 -13.45 7.31
CA ALA A 117 0.10 -14.36 6.18
C ALA A 117 -1.33 -14.92 6.03
N GLN A 118 -2.17 -14.78 7.07
CA GLN A 118 -3.54 -15.31 7.10
C GLN A 118 -4.56 -14.21 7.39
N ARG A 119 -4.77 -13.31 6.42
CA ARG A 119 -5.92 -12.40 6.44
C ARG A 119 -7.15 -13.09 5.87
N SER A 120 -8.31 -12.62 6.30
CA SER A 120 -9.61 -13.05 5.79
C SER A 120 -9.85 -12.60 4.33
N ILE A 121 -9.11 -11.58 3.89
CA ILE A 121 -9.04 -11.10 2.51
C ILE A 121 -7.65 -10.50 2.26
N ARG A 122 -7.10 -10.67 1.05
CA ARG A 122 -5.83 -10.02 0.71
C ARG A 122 -6.02 -8.51 0.63
N THR A 123 -4.96 -7.78 0.89
CA THR A 123 -4.97 -6.31 0.87
C THR A 123 -4.01 -5.79 -0.17
N PHE A 124 -4.35 -4.67 -0.79
CA PHE A 124 -3.44 -3.94 -1.65
C PHE A 124 -3.50 -2.43 -1.41
N THR A 125 -2.56 -1.70 -1.98
CA THR A 125 -2.63 -0.24 -2.10
C THR A 125 -2.08 0.20 -3.46
N LEU A 126 -2.55 1.33 -3.96
CA LEU A 126 -2.07 1.91 -5.22
C LEU A 126 -1.74 3.39 -5.02
N PHE A 127 -0.58 3.79 -5.56
CA PHE A 127 0.01 5.15 -5.59
C PHE A 127 0.35 5.75 -4.22
N SER A 128 -0.51 5.59 -3.21
CA SER A 128 -0.27 6.08 -1.87
C SER A 128 0.15 4.94 -0.95
N ILE A 129 1.26 5.12 -0.24
CA ILE A 129 1.73 4.21 0.81
C ILE A 129 1.77 4.92 2.16
N HIS A 130 1.88 4.15 3.22
CA HIS A 130 2.03 4.70 4.55
C HIS A 130 3.41 5.37 4.67
N PRO A 131 3.54 6.53 5.34
CA PRO A 131 4.84 7.21 5.50
C PRO A 131 5.89 6.40 6.28
N ASP A 132 5.43 5.44 7.06
CA ASP A 132 6.25 4.35 7.61
C ASP A 132 6.13 3.12 6.70
N LEU A 133 7.22 2.75 6.03
CA LEU A 133 7.29 1.63 5.09
C LEU A 133 7.08 0.29 5.79
N TYR A 134 7.42 0.19 7.07
CA TYR A 134 7.13 -1.00 7.86
C TYR A 134 5.62 -1.28 7.88
N GLU A 135 4.82 -0.24 8.09
CA GLU A 135 3.36 -0.38 8.11
C GLU A 135 2.81 -0.74 6.73
N THR A 136 3.35 -0.20 5.64
CA THR A 136 2.97 -0.67 4.30
C THR A 136 3.32 -2.14 4.09
N ALA A 137 4.56 -2.54 4.41
CA ALA A 137 5.02 -3.92 4.27
C ALA A 137 4.20 -4.90 5.14
N ARG A 138 3.76 -4.44 6.32
CA ARG A 138 2.92 -5.19 7.23
C ARG A 138 1.49 -5.29 6.72
N ARG A 139 0.87 -4.19 6.26
CA ARG A 139 -0.57 -4.07 5.97
C ARG A 139 -0.98 -4.63 4.63
N TYR A 140 -0.09 -4.67 3.64
CA TYR A 140 -0.44 -4.96 2.25
C TYR A 140 0.28 -6.20 1.70
N ASP A 141 -0.45 -6.99 0.92
CA ASP A 141 0.07 -8.13 0.17
C ASP A 141 0.60 -7.69 -1.21
N VAL A 142 -0.04 -6.65 -1.79
CA VAL A 142 0.31 -6.07 -3.10
C VAL A 142 0.40 -4.55 -3.02
N VAL A 143 1.40 -3.95 -3.67
CA VAL A 143 1.58 -2.50 -3.73
C VAL A 143 1.86 -2.09 -5.17
N MET A 144 1.09 -1.11 -5.67
CA MET A 144 1.32 -0.46 -6.95
C MET A 144 1.92 0.92 -6.69
N LEU A 145 3.06 1.21 -7.31
CA LEU A 145 3.75 2.49 -7.15
C LEU A 145 3.79 3.25 -8.47
N SER A 146 3.71 4.58 -8.39
CA SER A 146 4.17 5.44 -9.48
C SER A 146 5.65 5.13 -9.75
N PRO A 147 6.13 5.23 -11.00
CA PRO A 147 7.56 5.11 -11.28
C PRO A 147 8.40 6.16 -10.52
N LEU A 148 7.81 7.29 -10.10
CA LEU A 148 8.48 8.30 -9.28
C LEU A 148 8.78 7.79 -7.86
N ASP A 149 7.99 6.85 -7.35
CA ASP A 149 8.08 6.31 -5.99
C ASP A 149 8.96 5.04 -5.92
N TRP A 150 9.74 4.76 -6.98
CA TRP A 150 10.57 3.57 -7.12
C TRP A 150 11.52 3.32 -5.94
N ILE A 151 11.95 4.38 -5.26
CA ILE A 151 12.88 4.31 -4.13
C ILE A 151 12.33 3.47 -2.96
N HIS A 152 11.01 3.29 -2.89
CA HIS A 152 10.35 2.50 -1.85
C HIS A 152 10.31 0.99 -2.15
N ALA A 153 10.53 0.56 -3.40
CA ALA A 153 10.33 -0.82 -3.80
C ALA A 153 11.26 -1.81 -3.07
N ARG A 154 12.58 -1.57 -3.14
CA ARG A 154 13.56 -2.45 -2.48
C ARG A 154 13.43 -2.48 -0.95
N PRO A 155 13.25 -1.34 -0.24
CA PRO A 155 12.96 -1.35 1.19
C PRO A 155 11.70 -2.17 1.55
N LEU A 156 10.62 -2.05 0.79
CA LEU A 156 9.40 -2.86 1.04
C LEU A 156 9.67 -4.36 0.91
N LYS A 157 10.47 -4.78 -0.09
CA LYS A 157 10.88 -6.19 -0.24
C LYS A 157 11.80 -6.67 0.87
N TYR A 158 12.65 -5.80 1.40
CA TYR A 158 13.49 -6.13 2.55
C TYR A 158 12.65 -6.45 3.78
N TYR A 159 11.63 -5.62 4.05
CA TYR A 159 10.71 -5.82 5.17
C TYR A 159 9.76 -7.02 4.97
N ASN A 160 9.18 -7.15 3.78
CA ASN A 160 8.28 -8.24 3.43
C ASN A 160 8.71 -8.87 2.10
N PRO A 161 9.53 -9.94 2.11
CA PRO A 161 9.97 -10.60 0.87
C PRO A 161 8.83 -11.17 0.02
N ARG A 162 7.65 -11.39 0.63
CA ARG A 162 6.46 -11.93 -0.04
C ARG A 162 5.56 -10.86 -0.65
N ILE A 163 5.78 -9.58 -0.35
CA ILE A 163 4.99 -8.49 -0.94
C ILE A 163 5.19 -8.48 -2.46
N GLN A 164 4.11 -8.27 -3.21
CA GLN A 164 4.18 -8.14 -4.66
C GLN A 164 4.15 -6.66 -5.04
N LEU A 165 5.18 -6.21 -5.75
CA LEU A 165 5.33 -4.81 -6.14
C LEU A 165 5.17 -4.65 -7.64
N TYR A 166 4.31 -3.73 -8.05
CA TYR A 166 4.09 -3.40 -9.45
C TYR A 166 4.41 -1.94 -9.73
N VAL A 167 5.12 -1.68 -10.83
CA VAL A 167 5.34 -0.32 -11.32
C VAL A 167 4.22 0.07 -12.28
N TYR A 168 3.64 1.25 -12.07
CA TYR A 168 2.65 1.82 -12.97
C TYR A 168 3.24 2.14 -14.34
N CYS A 169 2.56 1.72 -15.39
CA CYS A 169 2.86 2.06 -16.78
C CYS A 169 1.55 2.35 -17.53
N ASN A 170 1.40 3.56 -18.05
CA ASN A 170 0.28 3.89 -18.93
C ASN A 170 0.44 3.12 -20.25
N SER A 171 -0.63 2.49 -20.74
CA SER A 171 -0.61 1.76 -22.01
C SER A 171 -1.00 2.63 -23.20
N VAL A 172 -2.05 3.46 -23.04
CA VAL A 172 -2.69 4.20 -24.13
C VAL A 172 -2.01 5.53 -24.45
N SER A 173 -1.12 6.02 -23.58
CA SER A 173 -0.43 7.29 -23.76
C SER A 173 1.07 7.22 -23.43
N THR A 174 1.82 8.15 -24.02
CA THR A 174 3.18 8.50 -23.58
C THR A 174 3.08 9.68 -22.61
N VAL A 175 3.90 9.65 -21.54
CA VAL A 175 3.70 10.46 -20.34
C VAL A 175 4.81 11.50 -20.17
N SER A 176 4.46 12.78 -20.15
CA SER A 176 5.41 13.90 -20.04
C SER A 176 5.78 14.29 -18.60
N THR A 177 4.96 13.89 -17.63
CA THR A 177 5.10 14.28 -16.22
C THR A 177 6.14 13.46 -15.45
N VAL A 178 6.76 12.47 -16.09
CA VAL A 178 7.84 11.66 -15.53
C VAL A 178 9.12 11.82 -16.38
N PRO A 179 10.32 11.62 -15.80
CA PRO A 179 11.55 11.60 -16.59
C PRO A 179 11.45 10.60 -17.76
N SER A 180 12.00 10.94 -18.93
CA SER A 180 12.01 10.09 -20.14
C SER A 180 12.40 8.63 -19.91
N TRP A 181 13.29 8.35 -18.95
CA TRP A 181 13.72 7.00 -18.64
C TRP A 181 12.68 6.16 -17.88
N MET A 182 11.68 6.81 -17.28
CA MET A 182 10.59 6.21 -16.49
C MET A 182 9.29 6.06 -17.28
N ASP A 183 9.18 6.63 -18.48
CA ASP A 183 8.11 6.34 -19.43
C ASP A 183 8.53 5.16 -20.33
N PRO A 184 7.73 4.08 -20.44
CA PRO A 184 7.97 2.98 -21.37
C PRO A 184 8.21 3.42 -22.82
N LEU A 185 7.63 4.55 -23.25
CA LEU A 185 7.79 5.03 -24.62
C LEU A 185 8.84 6.14 -24.77
N ASP A 186 9.18 6.82 -23.68
CA ASP A 186 9.95 8.06 -23.65
C ASP A 186 9.25 9.17 -24.45
N TYR A 187 8.50 10.03 -23.74
CA TYR A 187 7.77 11.15 -24.32
C TYR A 187 8.55 11.98 -25.34
N ASN A 188 9.82 12.30 -25.06
CA ASN A 188 10.64 13.07 -25.98
C ASN A 188 10.99 12.26 -27.24
N TYR A 189 11.25 10.97 -27.09
CA TYR A 189 11.50 10.09 -28.24
C TYR A 189 10.26 9.97 -29.14
N VAL A 190 9.08 9.76 -28.56
CA VAL A 190 7.83 9.68 -29.34
C VAL A 190 7.55 11.00 -30.06
N THR A 191 7.62 12.12 -29.37
CA THR A 191 7.24 13.43 -29.94
C THR A 191 8.23 13.97 -30.97
N THR A 192 9.51 13.57 -30.92
CA THR A 192 10.55 14.09 -31.84
C THR A 192 10.99 13.10 -32.91
N GLN A 193 11.10 11.81 -32.57
CA GLN A 193 11.65 10.80 -33.46
C GLN A 193 10.57 9.90 -34.06
N ARG A 194 9.49 9.62 -33.31
CA ARG A 194 8.40 8.73 -33.72
C ARG A 194 7.00 9.35 -33.62
N PRO A 195 6.77 10.56 -34.19
CA PRO A 195 5.44 11.18 -34.15
C PRO A 195 4.40 10.42 -35.00
N ASP A 196 4.83 9.46 -35.81
CA ASP A 196 3.98 8.48 -36.51
C ASP A 196 3.24 7.53 -35.55
N TRP A 197 3.74 7.37 -34.32
CA TRP A 197 3.11 6.53 -33.30
C TRP A 197 1.95 7.18 -32.54
N LEU A 198 1.73 8.48 -32.71
CA LEU A 198 0.67 9.20 -32.00
C LEU A 198 -0.69 8.98 -32.66
N LEU A 199 -1.74 8.78 -31.85
CA LEU A 199 -3.11 8.88 -32.37
C LEU A 199 -3.38 10.30 -32.84
N ARG A 200 -4.11 10.41 -33.95
CA ARG A 200 -4.45 11.69 -34.56
C ARG A 200 -5.95 11.87 -34.64
N ASP A 201 -6.42 13.07 -34.28
CA ASP A 201 -7.81 13.46 -34.50
C ASP A 201 -8.13 13.50 -36.00
N LEU A 202 -9.38 13.79 -36.35
CA LEU A 202 -9.81 13.86 -37.75
C LEU A 202 -9.21 15.05 -38.52
N GLN A 203 -8.52 15.97 -37.83
CA GLN A 203 -7.80 17.11 -38.39
C GLN A 203 -6.28 16.84 -38.49
N GLY A 204 -5.80 15.69 -38.02
CA GLY A 204 -4.40 15.28 -38.05
C GLY A 204 -3.59 15.71 -36.82
N ASN A 205 -4.18 16.30 -35.79
CA ASN A 205 -3.47 16.72 -34.58
C ASN A 205 -3.30 15.55 -33.59
N PRO A 206 -2.18 15.48 -32.83
CA PRO A 206 -2.04 14.55 -31.73
C PRO A 206 -3.16 14.70 -30.70
N ILE A 207 -3.68 13.56 -30.22
CA ILE A 207 -4.79 13.56 -29.26
C ILE A 207 -4.25 13.52 -27.83
N PRO A 208 -4.63 14.48 -26.96
CA PRO A 208 -4.27 14.44 -25.54
C PRO A 208 -5.09 13.40 -24.77
N GLU A 209 -4.53 12.86 -23.69
CA GLU A 209 -5.24 11.92 -22.80
C GLU A 209 -6.31 12.62 -21.96
N LEU A 210 -7.45 11.96 -21.76
CA LEU A 210 -8.53 12.45 -20.90
C LEU A 210 -8.02 12.73 -19.47
N ASN A 211 -8.31 13.92 -18.93
CA ASN A 211 -7.86 14.40 -17.61
C ASN A 211 -6.33 14.56 -17.44
N HIS A 212 -5.54 14.30 -18.49
CA HIS A 212 -4.07 14.39 -18.48
C HIS A 212 -3.59 15.02 -19.79
N ALA A 213 -3.93 16.30 -20.01
CA ALA A 213 -3.73 16.98 -21.30
C ALA A 213 -2.27 17.05 -21.78
N ASP A 214 -1.31 16.90 -20.87
CA ASP A 214 0.12 16.87 -21.19
C ASP A 214 0.62 15.49 -21.66
N ASN A 215 -0.21 14.44 -21.56
CA ASN A 215 0.07 13.12 -22.11
C ASN A 215 -0.55 13.00 -23.51
N LEU A 216 0.09 12.24 -24.40
CA LEU A 216 -0.38 12.07 -25.77
C LEU A 216 -0.71 10.61 -26.06
N LEU A 217 -1.86 10.37 -26.68
CA LEU A 217 -2.31 9.03 -27.00
C LEU A 217 -1.49 8.40 -28.13
N VAL A 218 -1.33 7.08 -28.05
CA VAL A 218 -0.49 6.32 -28.96
C VAL A 218 -1.24 5.19 -29.67
N ASP A 219 -0.76 4.83 -30.85
CA ASP A 219 -1.28 3.74 -31.65
C ASP A 219 -0.84 2.38 -31.09
N LEU A 220 -1.68 1.80 -30.23
CA LEU A 220 -1.47 0.47 -29.66
C LEU A 220 -1.38 -0.65 -30.71
N GLY A 221 -1.85 -0.42 -31.94
CA GLY A 221 -1.75 -1.36 -33.04
C GLY A 221 -0.37 -1.42 -33.69
N ASN A 222 0.52 -0.45 -33.39
CA ASN A 222 1.85 -0.37 -33.97
C ASN A 222 2.82 -1.41 -33.36
N PRO A 223 3.37 -2.36 -34.16
CA PRO A 223 4.22 -3.43 -33.63
C PRO A 223 5.54 -2.94 -33.02
N GLU A 224 6.16 -1.90 -33.58
CA GLU A 224 7.42 -1.37 -33.07
C GLU A 224 7.22 -0.65 -31.73
N LEU A 225 6.10 0.05 -31.59
CA LEU A 225 5.68 0.63 -30.32
C LEU A 225 5.51 -0.45 -29.25
N GLN A 226 4.77 -1.53 -29.55
CA GLN A 226 4.54 -2.64 -28.62
C GLN A 226 5.85 -3.24 -28.09
N GLN A 227 6.81 -3.47 -28.99
CA GLN A 227 8.13 -4.01 -28.64
C GLN A 227 8.92 -3.04 -27.75
N ARG A 228 8.93 -1.75 -28.09
CA ARG A 228 9.60 -0.73 -27.28
C ARG A 228 8.97 -0.63 -25.90
N TRP A 229 7.64 -0.54 -25.83
CA TRP A 229 6.89 -0.44 -24.58
C TRP A 229 7.24 -1.59 -23.65
N ALA A 230 7.18 -2.84 -24.13
CA ALA A 230 7.48 -4.03 -23.33
C ALA A 230 8.93 -4.03 -22.82
N SER A 231 9.89 -3.79 -23.70
CA SER A 231 11.33 -3.80 -23.35
C SER A 231 11.65 -2.74 -22.30
N ARG A 232 11.09 -1.54 -22.44
CA ARG A 232 11.35 -0.42 -21.53
C ARG A 232 10.62 -0.56 -20.21
N ALA A 233 9.36 -1.01 -20.21
CA ALA A 233 8.64 -1.33 -18.98
C ALA A 233 9.38 -2.40 -18.16
N ALA A 234 9.91 -3.43 -18.83
CA ALA A 234 10.73 -4.45 -18.18
C ALA A 234 12.02 -3.87 -17.56
N GLN A 235 12.73 -3.01 -18.31
CA GLN A 235 13.93 -2.33 -17.80
C GLN A 235 13.63 -1.48 -16.56
N ILE A 236 12.53 -0.74 -16.56
CA ILE A 236 12.10 0.08 -15.40
C ILE A 236 11.84 -0.83 -14.20
N ALA A 237 11.05 -1.90 -14.38
CA ALA A 237 10.71 -2.83 -13.31
C ALA A 237 11.96 -3.48 -12.69
N GLN A 238 12.85 -4.03 -13.53
CA GLN A 238 14.09 -4.68 -13.09
C GLN A 238 15.06 -3.70 -12.42
N ARG A 239 15.27 -2.53 -13.02
CA ARG A 239 16.19 -1.50 -12.49
C ARG A 239 15.77 -1.08 -11.08
N CYS A 240 14.47 -0.95 -10.84
CA CYS A 240 13.93 -0.42 -9.58
C CYS A 240 13.58 -1.50 -8.56
N GLY A 241 13.59 -2.79 -8.92
CA GLY A 241 13.32 -3.90 -8.00
C GLY A 241 11.84 -4.23 -7.83
N PHE A 242 11.04 -4.06 -8.87
CA PHE A 242 9.63 -4.47 -8.91
C PHE A 242 9.48 -5.94 -9.35
N ASP A 243 8.41 -6.59 -8.91
CA ASP A 243 8.05 -7.96 -9.33
C ASP A 243 7.29 -7.99 -10.65
N GLY A 244 6.71 -6.86 -11.06
CA GLY A 244 5.84 -6.80 -12.22
C GLY A 244 5.50 -5.40 -12.70
N VAL A 245 4.73 -5.36 -13.78
CA VAL A 245 4.24 -4.13 -14.43
C VAL A 245 2.72 -4.04 -14.25
N PHE A 246 2.25 -2.87 -13.85
CA PHE A 246 0.84 -2.51 -13.78
C PHE A 246 0.47 -1.72 -15.04
N ILE A 247 -0.24 -2.39 -15.96
CA ILE A 247 -0.69 -1.86 -17.24
C ILE A 247 -2.03 -1.15 -17.03
N ASP A 248 -2.03 0.17 -17.13
CA ASP A 248 -3.22 0.99 -16.91
C ASP A 248 -4.05 1.18 -18.20
N ASN A 249 -5.28 1.71 -18.07
CA ASN A 249 -6.16 2.12 -19.17
C ASN A 249 -6.64 1.00 -20.10
N LEU A 250 -6.84 -0.22 -19.58
CA LEU A 250 -7.40 -1.35 -20.35
C LEU A 250 -8.92 -1.42 -20.22
N THR A 251 -9.61 -0.33 -20.56
CA THR A 251 -11.08 -0.26 -20.61
C THR A 251 -11.63 -0.67 -21.98
N TYR A 252 -12.68 -1.51 -22.01
CA TYR A 252 -13.23 -2.07 -23.26
C TYR A 252 -13.85 -1.03 -24.23
N ASN A 253 -14.17 0.15 -23.73
CA ASN A 253 -14.85 1.25 -24.42
C ASN A 253 -14.06 2.58 -24.29
N TYR A 254 -12.72 2.49 -24.30
CA TYR A 254 -11.84 3.63 -24.01
C TYR A 254 -12.13 4.88 -24.86
N LEU A 255 -12.33 4.75 -26.17
CA LEU A 255 -12.53 5.89 -27.06
C LEU A 255 -13.85 6.61 -26.73
N SER A 256 -14.94 5.85 -26.56
CA SER A 256 -16.24 6.43 -26.18
C SER A 256 -16.19 7.05 -24.80
N LEU A 257 -15.54 6.40 -23.83
CA LEU A 257 -15.39 6.91 -22.47
C LEU A 257 -14.64 8.25 -22.45
N ALA A 258 -13.62 8.39 -23.29
CA ALA A 258 -12.82 9.59 -23.41
C ALA A 258 -13.38 10.63 -24.40
N GLY A 259 -14.46 10.34 -25.11
CA GLY A 259 -15.04 11.23 -26.11
C GLY A 259 -14.12 11.46 -27.31
N ILE A 260 -13.37 10.43 -27.72
CA ILE A 260 -12.33 10.53 -28.75
C ILE A 260 -12.85 10.01 -30.09
N SER A 261 -12.57 10.78 -31.13
CA SER A 261 -12.60 10.33 -32.53
C SER A 261 -11.19 10.44 -33.10
N CYS A 262 -10.67 9.35 -33.68
CA CYS A 262 -9.33 9.32 -34.25
C CYS A 262 -9.31 8.73 -35.65
N SER A 263 -8.27 9.05 -36.42
CA SER A 263 -8.11 8.56 -37.80
C SER A 263 -7.71 7.09 -37.90
N GLN A 264 -7.06 6.55 -36.86
CA GLN A 264 -6.55 5.18 -36.84
C GLN A 264 -7.60 4.12 -36.49
N TYR A 265 -8.63 4.50 -35.75
CA TYR A 265 -9.66 3.59 -35.25
C TYR A 265 -11.04 4.24 -35.39
N ALA A 266 -11.94 3.57 -36.11
CA ALA A 266 -13.29 4.08 -36.36
C ALA A 266 -14.19 4.01 -35.13
N ASN A 267 -13.92 3.09 -34.19
CA ASN A 267 -14.76 2.81 -33.02
C ASN A 267 -14.01 2.01 -31.95
N ASP A 268 -14.66 1.79 -30.80
CA ASP A 268 -14.11 1.01 -29.68
C ASP A 268 -13.80 -0.45 -30.02
N GLU A 269 -14.48 -1.09 -30.98
CA GLU A 269 -14.17 -2.47 -31.35
C GLU A 269 -12.79 -2.56 -32.00
N GLU A 270 -12.48 -1.68 -32.95
CA GLU A 270 -11.16 -1.66 -33.60
C GLU A 270 -10.04 -1.30 -32.60
N PHE A 271 -10.28 -0.32 -31.72
CA PHE A 271 -9.30 0.02 -30.68
C PHE A 271 -9.12 -1.10 -29.66
N ARG A 272 -10.19 -1.79 -29.27
CA ARG A 272 -10.13 -2.98 -28.40
C ARG A 272 -9.38 -4.14 -29.05
N GLN A 273 -9.48 -4.32 -30.37
CA GLN A 273 -8.65 -5.28 -31.10
C GLN A 273 -7.17 -4.88 -31.08
N ALA A 274 -6.85 -3.59 -31.15
CA ALA A 274 -5.48 -3.09 -30.96
C ALA A 274 -4.96 -3.31 -29.54
N GLN A 275 -5.76 -3.01 -28.50
CA GLN A 275 -5.44 -3.34 -27.11
C GLN A 275 -5.19 -4.84 -26.92
N THR A 276 -6.01 -5.69 -27.54
CA THR A 276 -5.84 -7.15 -27.47
C THR A 276 -4.52 -7.60 -28.10
N ARG A 277 -4.17 -7.08 -29.30
CA ARG A 277 -2.89 -7.36 -29.94
C ARG A 277 -1.71 -6.85 -29.11
N PHE A 278 -1.82 -5.64 -28.56
CA PHE A 278 -0.84 -5.08 -27.63
C PHE A 278 -0.58 -6.04 -26.46
N LEU A 279 -1.63 -6.52 -25.78
CA LEU A 279 -1.48 -7.45 -24.66
C LEU A 279 -0.86 -8.79 -25.10
N GLN A 280 -1.27 -9.33 -26.26
CA GLN A 280 -0.73 -10.57 -26.80
C GLN A 280 0.76 -10.47 -27.14
N THR A 281 1.26 -9.28 -27.51
CA THR A 281 2.69 -9.03 -27.76
C THR A 281 3.45 -8.74 -26.46
N VAL A 282 2.93 -7.83 -25.63
CA VAL A 282 3.65 -7.28 -24.48
C VAL A 282 3.76 -8.28 -23.33
N VAL A 283 2.68 -9.01 -23.02
CA VAL A 283 2.65 -9.90 -21.86
C VAL A 283 3.70 -11.02 -21.96
N PRO A 284 3.84 -11.75 -23.09
CA PRO A 284 4.90 -12.76 -23.22
C PRO A 284 6.31 -12.19 -23.03
N LEU A 285 6.58 -10.98 -23.55
CA LEU A 285 7.89 -10.33 -23.41
C LEU A 285 8.19 -9.97 -21.95
N LEU A 286 7.22 -9.45 -21.20
CA LEU A 286 7.38 -9.20 -19.77
C LEU A 286 7.61 -10.50 -18.99
N ARG A 287 6.85 -11.55 -19.28
CA ARG A 287 6.99 -12.85 -18.63
C ARG A 287 8.33 -13.52 -18.92
N GLN A 288 8.86 -13.38 -20.13
CA GLN A 288 10.21 -13.86 -20.47
C GLN A 288 11.29 -13.21 -19.60
N GLN A 289 11.05 -11.98 -19.13
CA GLN A 289 11.93 -11.26 -18.20
C GLN A 289 11.67 -11.60 -16.73
N GLY A 290 10.82 -12.59 -16.44
CA GLY A 290 10.46 -13.02 -15.08
C GLY A 290 9.47 -12.09 -14.37
N LEU A 291 8.82 -11.17 -15.10
CA LEU A 291 7.92 -10.17 -14.52
C LEU A 291 6.47 -10.65 -14.53
N LYS A 292 5.74 -10.29 -13.48
CA LYS A 292 4.28 -10.44 -13.39
C LYS A 292 3.56 -9.29 -14.10
N VAL A 293 2.32 -9.54 -14.48
CA VAL A 293 1.46 -8.56 -15.15
C VAL A 293 0.21 -8.30 -14.34
N MET A 294 -0.01 -7.03 -14.03
CA MET A 294 -1.26 -6.52 -13.49
C MET A 294 -1.96 -5.63 -14.52
N MET A 295 -3.28 -5.71 -14.63
CA MET A 295 -4.07 -4.95 -15.60
C MET A 295 -5.16 -4.13 -14.91
N ASN A 296 -5.28 -2.84 -15.23
CA ASN A 296 -6.39 -2.02 -14.80
C ASN A 296 -7.51 -2.02 -15.83
N PHE A 297 -8.66 -2.62 -15.49
CA PHE A 297 -9.82 -2.60 -16.37
C PHE A 297 -10.72 -1.39 -16.14
N GLY A 298 -10.53 -0.63 -15.05
CA GLY A 298 -11.42 0.44 -14.61
C GLY A 298 -12.80 -0.04 -14.15
N TYR A 299 -13.33 -1.10 -14.75
CA TYR A 299 -14.62 -1.72 -14.47
C TYR A 299 -14.46 -3.15 -13.93
N PRO A 300 -15.51 -3.68 -13.28
CA PRO A 300 -15.60 -5.11 -13.03
C PRO A 300 -15.58 -5.92 -14.33
N TRP A 301 -14.87 -7.04 -14.30
CA TRP A 301 -14.64 -7.91 -15.46
C TRP A 301 -15.90 -8.57 -16.04
N ASN A 302 -17.05 -8.51 -15.35
CA ASN A 302 -18.32 -8.99 -15.88
C ASN A 302 -19.11 -7.93 -16.67
N GLU A 303 -18.55 -6.74 -16.88
CA GLU A 303 -19.18 -5.70 -17.71
C GLU A 303 -19.00 -5.94 -19.22
N HIS A 304 -17.98 -6.71 -19.64
CA HIS A 304 -17.77 -7.04 -21.04
C HIS A 304 -17.05 -8.39 -21.22
N PRO A 305 -17.44 -9.24 -22.20
CA PRO A 305 -16.82 -10.55 -22.41
C PRO A 305 -15.31 -10.51 -22.71
N ILE A 306 -14.79 -9.41 -23.26
CA ILE A 306 -13.35 -9.27 -23.57
C ILE A 306 -12.47 -9.45 -22.33
N TYR A 307 -12.96 -9.05 -21.16
CA TYR A 307 -12.17 -9.15 -19.93
C TYR A 307 -11.86 -10.59 -19.57
N GLU A 308 -12.71 -11.56 -19.94
CA GLU A 308 -12.37 -12.98 -19.76
C GLU A 308 -11.14 -13.37 -20.61
N THR A 309 -10.98 -12.77 -21.78
CA THR A 309 -9.82 -13.00 -22.65
C THR A 309 -8.57 -12.35 -22.06
N TRP A 310 -8.66 -11.08 -21.65
CA TRP A 310 -7.51 -10.35 -21.09
C TRP A 310 -7.07 -10.89 -19.73
N MET A 311 -8.00 -11.37 -18.90
CA MET A 311 -7.68 -12.01 -17.61
C MET A 311 -6.76 -13.22 -17.75
N ARG A 312 -6.87 -14.00 -18.83
CA ARG A 312 -5.98 -15.15 -19.08
C ARG A 312 -4.51 -14.75 -19.29
N LEU A 313 -4.26 -13.47 -19.59
CA LEU A 313 -2.94 -12.89 -19.79
C LEU A 313 -2.41 -12.21 -18.51
N ALA A 314 -3.20 -12.08 -17.45
CA ALA A 314 -2.84 -11.35 -16.25
C ALA A 314 -2.55 -12.27 -15.06
N ASP A 315 -1.71 -11.80 -14.14
CA ASP A 315 -1.56 -12.38 -12.79
C ASP A 315 -2.54 -11.71 -11.81
N VAL A 316 -2.85 -10.43 -12.05
CA VAL A 316 -3.75 -9.61 -11.24
C VAL A 316 -4.58 -8.71 -12.16
N VAL A 317 -5.87 -8.56 -11.86
CA VAL A 317 -6.73 -7.57 -12.51
C VAL A 317 -7.37 -6.64 -11.50
N LEU A 318 -7.47 -5.36 -11.85
CA LEU A 318 -8.05 -4.31 -11.01
C LEU A 318 -9.36 -3.81 -11.60
N ALA A 319 -10.39 -3.76 -10.76
CA ALA A 319 -11.58 -2.96 -10.99
C ALA A 319 -11.59 -1.77 -10.01
N GLU A 320 -11.80 -0.57 -10.54
CA GLU A 320 -11.88 0.65 -9.75
C GLU A 320 -13.32 1.05 -9.47
N SER A 321 -13.52 1.91 -8.47
CA SER A 321 -14.86 2.43 -8.15
C SER A 321 -15.91 1.32 -7.93
N TRP A 322 -15.48 0.20 -7.33
CA TRP A 322 -16.28 -0.99 -7.13
C TRP A 322 -17.35 -0.74 -6.08
N VAL A 323 -18.62 -1.09 -6.40
CA VAL A 323 -19.82 -0.88 -5.56
C VAL A 323 -20.23 0.60 -5.34
N ARG A 324 -19.26 1.52 -5.30
CA ARG A 324 -19.47 2.97 -5.15
C ARG A 324 -18.60 3.73 -6.14
N VAL A 325 -19.25 4.52 -6.99
CA VAL A 325 -18.63 5.20 -8.14
C VAL A 325 -18.31 6.66 -7.85
N LYS A 326 -17.22 7.13 -8.44
CA LYS A 326 -16.82 8.53 -8.45
C LYS A 326 -17.39 9.22 -9.70
N ASP A 327 -18.07 10.34 -9.48
CA ASP A 327 -18.35 11.32 -10.53
C ASP A 327 -17.86 12.68 -10.04
N LYS A 328 -16.90 13.25 -10.77
CA LYS A 328 -16.15 14.46 -10.39
C LYS A 328 -15.63 14.36 -8.94
N ASN A 329 -16.20 15.15 -8.03
CA ASN A 329 -15.82 15.22 -6.61
C ASN A 329 -16.83 14.53 -5.68
N SER A 330 -17.77 13.78 -6.24
CA SER A 330 -18.85 13.12 -5.51
C SER A 330 -18.72 11.60 -5.60
N LEU A 331 -19.24 10.91 -4.59
CA LEU A 331 -19.29 9.45 -4.54
C LEU A 331 -20.72 8.95 -4.37
N TYR A 332 -21.13 8.03 -5.23
CA TYR A 332 -22.49 7.49 -5.26
C TYR A 332 -22.48 5.98 -5.19
N TYR A 333 -23.37 5.41 -4.39
CA TYR A 333 -23.57 3.95 -4.41
C TYR A 333 -24.27 3.55 -5.71
N LEU A 334 -23.82 2.46 -6.29
CA LEU A 334 -24.58 1.80 -7.37
C LEU A 334 -25.90 1.29 -6.82
N HIS A 335 -26.88 1.06 -7.70
CA HIS A 335 -28.13 0.39 -7.32
C HIS A 335 -27.82 -0.98 -6.66
N PRO A 336 -28.55 -1.42 -5.61
CA PRO A 336 -28.25 -2.67 -4.90
C PRO A 336 -28.12 -3.90 -5.82
N ALA A 337 -28.97 -4.01 -6.84
CA ALA A 337 -28.86 -5.07 -7.84
C ALA A 337 -27.51 -5.08 -8.60
N LEU A 338 -26.98 -3.90 -8.96
CA LEU A 338 -25.67 -3.77 -9.60
C LEU A 338 -24.53 -4.07 -8.64
N GLN A 339 -24.63 -3.63 -7.38
CA GLN A 339 -23.66 -3.99 -6.34
C GLN A 339 -23.58 -5.51 -6.18
N LEU A 340 -24.72 -6.21 -6.15
CA LEU A 340 -24.77 -7.67 -6.07
C LEU A 340 -24.17 -8.35 -7.31
N ARG A 341 -24.38 -7.79 -8.51
CA ARG A 341 -23.73 -8.26 -9.74
C ARG A 341 -22.20 -8.12 -9.66
N HIS A 342 -21.70 -7.03 -9.09
CA HIS A 342 -20.26 -6.80 -8.87
C HIS A 342 -19.69 -7.74 -7.79
N ILE A 343 -20.44 -8.01 -6.72
CA ILE A 343 -20.07 -8.99 -5.68
C ILE A 343 -20.04 -10.42 -6.25
N ALA A 344 -21.02 -10.80 -7.05
CA ALA A 344 -21.06 -12.11 -7.70
C ALA A 344 -19.85 -12.33 -8.64
N ALA A 345 -19.35 -11.25 -9.26
CA ALA A 345 -18.18 -11.29 -10.14
C ALA A 345 -16.91 -11.75 -9.43
N LEU A 346 -16.81 -11.67 -8.10
CA LEU A 346 -15.65 -12.16 -7.34
C LEU A 346 -15.45 -13.69 -7.43
N SER A 347 -16.46 -14.43 -7.87
CA SER A 347 -16.39 -15.88 -8.10
C SER A 347 -16.00 -16.20 -9.54
N VAL A 348 -14.78 -15.87 -9.95
CA VAL A 348 -14.24 -16.28 -11.27
C VAL A 348 -13.50 -17.61 -11.12
N PRO A 349 -13.74 -18.62 -11.99
CA PRO A 349 -13.09 -19.93 -11.91
C PRO A 349 -11.63 -19.94 -12.40
N GLN A 350 -11.00 -18.77 -12.54
CA GLN A 350 -9.64 -18.61 -13.06
C GLN A 350 -8.69 -18.23 -11.92
N ALA A 351 -7.47 -18.76 -11.94
CA ALA A 351 -6.42 -18.48 -10.94
C ALA A 351 -5.75 -17.11 -11.17
N VAL A 352 -6.55 -16.04 -11.25
CA VAL A 352 -6.09 -14.65 -11.37
C VAL A 352 -6.50 -13.90 -10.11
N MET A 353 -5.61 -13.07 -9.57
CA MET A 353 -5.96 -12.27 -8.41
C MET A 353 -6.93 -11.14 -8.80
N LEU A 354 -8.05 -11.05 -8.11
CA LEU A 354 -9.13 -10.11 -8.33
C LEU A 354 -9.00 -8.95 -7.34
N ALA A 355 -8.35 -7.87 -7.77
CA ALA A 355 -8.20 -6.65 -6.97
C ALA A 355 -9.43 -5.75 -7.21
N VAL A 356 -10.16 -5.43 -6.14
CA VAL A 356 -11.29 -4.50 -6.20
C VAL A 356 -11.04 -3.31 -5.29
N GLN A 357 -11.22 -2.11 -5.85
CA GLN A 357 -11.01 -0.86 -5.14
C GLN A 357 -12.35 -0.18 -4.87
N GLY A 358 -12.68 -0.02 -3.59
CA GLY A 358 -13.78 0.85 -3.15
C GLY A 358 -13.34 2.31 -3.01
N ARG A 359 -14.30 3.25 -3.08
CA ARG A 359 -14.06 4.68 -2.86
C ARG A 359 -14.78 5.19 -1.62
N ALA A 360 -14.06 5.93 -0.78
CA ALA A 360 -14.63 6.60 0.38
C ALA A 360 -13.84 7.87 0.74
N PHE A 361 -14.52 8.83 1.36
CA PHE A 361 -13.85 9.95 1.99
C PHE A 361 -13.13 9.49 3.28
N PRO A 362 -12.03 10.16 3.68
CA PRO A 362 -11.29 9.80 4.90
C PRO A 362 -12.16 9.73 6.16
N ALA A 363 -13.15 10.61 6.31
CA ALA A 363 -14.03 10.63 7.48
C ALA A 363 -15.09 9.50 7.51
N GLU A 364 -15.31 8.78 6.40
CA GLU A 364 -16.43 7.83 6.26
C GLU A 364 -16.05 6.40 6.70
N GLU A 365 -15.68 6.20 7.96
CA GLU A 365 -15.31 4.86 8.45
C GLU A 365 -16.40 3.79 8.23
N GLN A 366 -17.67 4.11 8.46
CA GLN A 366 -18.76 3.14 8.26
C GLN A 366 -18.94 2.76 6.79
N VAL A 367 -18.72 3.69 5.85
CA VAL A 367 -18.74 3.38 4.42
C VAL A 367 -17.57 2.49 4.04
N ARG A 368 -16.38 2.78 4.59
CA ARG A 368 -15.21 1.92 4.39
C ARG A 368 -15.48 0.49 4.86
N ARG A 369 -16.10 0.34 6.04
CA ARG A 369 -16.51 -0.95 6.60
C ARG A 369 -17.59 -1.63 5.75
N TYR A 370 -18.57 -0.86 5.25
CA TYR A 370 -19.58 -1.35 4.33
C TYR A 370 -18.96 -1.97 3.06
N LEU A 371 -18.04 -1.26 2.41
CA LEU A 371 -17.39 -1.72 1.18
C LEU A 371 -16.54 -2.99 1.44
N LEU A 372 -15.82 -3.04 2.56
CA LEU A 372 -15.10 -4.26 2.97
C LEU A 372 -16.07 -5.42 3.24
N GLY A 373 -17.18 -5.16 3.92
CA GLY A 373 -18.25 -6.13 4.15
C GLY A 373 -18.80 -6.69 2.84
N CYS A 374 -19.10 -5.83 1.87
CA CYS A 374 -19.53 -6.23 0.52
C CYS A 374 -18.52 -7.17 -0.15
N ALA A 375 -17.22 -6.85 -0.08
CA ALA A 375 -16.19 -7.73 -0.63
C ALA A 375 -16.18 -9.08 0.09
N LEU A 376 -16.25 -9.09 1.42
CA LEU A 376 -16.25 -10.32 2.24
C LEU A 376 -17.50 -11.20 2.01
N LEU A 377 -18.61 -10.68 1.48
CA LEU A 377 -19.78 -11.50 1.12
C LEU A 377 -19.47 -12.55 0.03
N ASN A 378 -18.47 -12.31 -0.82
CA ASN A 378 -18.12 -13.27 -1.87
C ASN A 378 -16.61 -13.40 -2.16
N ALA A 379 -15.76 -12.79 -1.31
CA ALA A 379 -14.32 -12.97 -1.39
C ALA A 379 -13.92 -14.45 -1.29
N ASN A 380 -12.87 -14.80 -2.01
CA ASN A 380 -12.20 -16.10 -1.98
C ASN A 380 -10.68 -15.89 -1.89
N GLN A 381 -9.91 -16.98 -1.99
CA GLN A 381 -8.45 -16.94 -1.88
C GLN A 381 -7.74 -16.09 -2.95
N TYR A 382 -8.42 -15.69 -4.02
CA TYR A 382 -7.91 -14.83 -5.08
C TYR A 382 -8.38 -13.38 -4.96
N THR A 383 -9.23 -13.04 -3.99
CA THR A 383 -9.74 -11.67 -3.84
C THR A 383 -8.79 -10.80 -3.04
N ALA A 384 -8.48 -9.61 -3.56
CA ALA A 384 -7.80 -8.55 -2.84
C ALA A 384 -8.69 -7.30 -2.80
N PHE A 385 -8.68 -6.58 -1.68
CA PHE A 385 -9.51 -5.40 -1.49
C PHE A 385 -8.70 -4.21 -0.97
N HIS A 386 -9.05 -3.03 -1.45
CA HIS A 386 -8.48 -1.76 -1.02
C HIS A 386 -9.55 -0.66 -1.05
N ILE A 387 -9.30 0.40 -0.29
CA ILE A 387 -10.13 1.60 -0.29
C ILE A 387 -9.25 2.78 -0.64
N SER A 388 -9.63 3.51 -1.68
CA SER A 388 -8.94 4.73 -2.09
C SER A 388 -9.77 5.98 -1.78
N PRO A 389 -9.10 7.11 -1.48
CA PRO A 389 -9.77 8.40 -1.45
C PRO A 389 -10.01 8.88 -2.90
N ILE A 390 -10.81 9.94 -3.07
CA ILE A 390 -11.14 10.47 -4.40
C ILE A 390 -9.91 10.91 -5.21
N GLN A 391 -8.91 11.47 -4.53
CA GLN A 391 -7.74 12.10 -5.15
C GLN A 391 -6.44 11.30 -4.99
N TYR A 392 -6.49 10.08 -4.43
CA TYR A 392 -5.27 9.32 -4.05
C TYR A 392 -4.27 10.14 -3.20
N GLN A 393 -4.76 11.17 -2.50
CA GLN A 393 -4.07 11.92 -1.45
C GLN A 393 -4.05 11.06 -0.16
N PRO A 394 -3.29 11.40 0.91
CA PRO A 394 -2.77 10.40 1.85
C PRO A 394 -3.86 9.44 2.32
N PRO A 395 -3.51 8.14 2.34
CA PRO A 395 -4.48 7.06 2.20
C PRO A 395 -5.56 7.15 3.28
N PRO A 396 -6.83 6.80 2.98
CA PRO A 396 -7.83 6.64 3.99
C PRO A 396 -7.31 5.65 5.04
N ASP A 397 -7.56 5.96 6.30
CA ASP A 397 -7.14 5.12 7.43
C ASP A 397 -7.39 3.64 7.14
N TYR A 398 -6.31 2.89 7.27
CA TYR A 398 -6.34 1.45 7.23
C TYR A 398 -7.33 0.95 8.29
N LEU A 399 -8.38 0.26 7.84
CA LEU A 399 -9.39 -0.25 8.75
C LEU A 399 -8.79 -1.37 9.63
N PRO A 400 -8.89 -1.27 10.97
CA PRO A 400 -8.53 -2.39 11.84
C PRO A 400 -9.30 -3.68 11.50
N ASP A 401 -10.46 -3.57 10.85
CA ASP A 401 -11.29 -4.69 10.35
C ASP A 401 -10.52 -5.64 9.42
N TYR A 402 -9.54 -5.17 8.64
CA TYR A 402 -8.65 -6.04 7.84
C TYR A 402 -7.87 -7.05 8.67
N GLU A 403 -7.72 -6.76 9.95
CA GLU A 403 -6.89 -7.49 10.89
C GLU A 403 -7.71 -8.45 11.76
N LEU A 404 -9.02 -8.52 11.57
CA LEU A 404 -9.85 -9.51 12.25
C LEU A 404 -9.62 -10.90 11.68
N ALA A 405 -9.28 -11.85 12.56
CA ALA A 405 -9.13 -13.26 12.22
C ALA A 405 -10.49 -13.98 12.27
N ILE A 406 -11.42 -13.57 11.39
CA ILE A 406 -12.76 -14.18 11.28
C ILE A 406 -12.73 -15.61 10.70
N GLY A 407 -11.59 -16.04 10.14
CA GLY A 407 -11.36 -17.41 9.65
C GLY A 407 -11.75 -17.60 8.19
N SER A 408 -11.96 -18.85 7.79
CA SER A 408 -12.33 -19.21 6.40
C SER A 408 -13.86 -19.16 6.23
N PRO A 409 -14.38 -18.89 5.03
CA PRO A 409 -15.82 -18.95 4.77
C PRO A 409 -16.39 -20.33 5.13
N ALA A 410 -17.45 -20.34 5.94
CA ALA A 410 -18.18 -21.56 6.34
C ALA A 410 -19.39 -21.85 5.43
N GLY A 411 -19.67 -20.95 4.48
CA GLY A 411 -20.77 -21.06 3.53
C GLY A 411 -20.82 -19.89 2.54
N ALA A 412 -21.78 -19.94 1.63
CA ALA A 412 -22.13 -18.84 0.75
C ALA A 412 -22.80 -17.69 1.54
N GLN A 413 -22.90 -16.51 0.93
CA GLN A 413 -23.73 -15.45 1.49
C GLN A 413 -25.22 -15.79 1.40
N GLU A 414 -25.99 -15.33 2.38
CA GLU A 414 -27.42 -15.53 2.52
C GLU A 414 -28.13 -14.18 2.63
N LEU A 415 -29.24 -14.00 1.90
CA LEU A 415 -30.17 -12.91 2.14
C LEU A 415 -31.07 -13.30 3.31
N ILE A 416 -31.04 -12.54 4.40
CA ILE A 416 -31.78 -12.87 5.63
C ILE A 416 -32.93 -11.90 5.92
N ALA A 417 -32.97 -10.73 5.28
CA ALA A 417 -34.12 -9.81 5.28
C ALA A 417 -34.09 -8.88 4.06
N GLY A 418 -35.25 -8.34 3.64
CA GLY A 418 -35.35 -7.47 2.47
C GLY A 418 -35.31 -8.23 1.14
N THR A 419 -34.84 -7.60 0.06
CA THR A 419 -34.77 -8.21 -1.27
C THR A 419 -33.43 -7.95 -1.96
N ARG A 420 -33.10 -8.71 -3.01
CA ARG A 420 -31.93 -8.43 -3.85
C ARG A 420 -32.10 -7.19 -4.73
N GLU A 421 -33.33 -6.82 -5.05
CA GLU A 421 -33.62 -5.70 -5.96
C GLU A 421 -33.50 -4.36 -5.24
N SER A 422 -34.24 -4.19 -4.13
CA SER A 422 -34.24 -2.95 -3.34
C SER A 422 -33.07 -2.84 -2.35
N GLY A 423 -32.27 -3.89 -2.24
CA GLY A 423 -31.28 -4.05 -1.17
C GLY A 423 -31.88 -4.73 0.07
N GLY A 424 -31.05 -5.49 0.76
CA GLY A 424 -31.44 -6.29 1.92
C GLY A 424 -30.29 -6.51 2.88
N LEU A 425 -30.57 -7.21 3.96
CA LEU A 425 -29.58 -7.65 4.93
C LEU A 425 -28.99 -8.99 4.49
N PHE A 426 -27.69 -9.00 4.24
CA PHE A 426 -26.93 -10.17 3.87
C PHE A 426 -26.06 -10.64 5.03
N ARG A 427 -25.89 -11.96 5.14
CA ARG A 427 -25.01 -12.63 6.09
C ARG A 427 -24.03 -13.54 5.37
N ARG A 428 -22.78 -13.55 5.80
CA ARG A 428 -21.84 -14.65 5.49
C ARG A 428 -21.16 -15.13 6.76
N ARG A 429 -21.17 -16.44 6.98
CA ARG A 429 -20.53 -17.08 8.14
C ARG A 429 -19.10 -17.48 7.81
N PHE A 430 -18.23 -17.34 8.80
CA PHE A 430 -16.85 -17.78 8.77
C PHE A 430 -16.58 -18.69 9.97
N THR A 431 -15.51 -19.48 9.93
CA THR A 431 -15.19 -20.45 10.99
C THR A 431 -15.04 -19.80 12.38
N ASN A 432 -14.56 -18.55 12.43
CA ASN A 432 -14.34 -17.79 13.65
C ASN A 432 -15.05 -16.42 13.68
N GLY A 433 -16.06 -16.21 12.84
CA GLY A 433 -16.70 -14.91 12.73
C GLY A 433 -17.91 -14.85 11.83
N ILE A 434 -18.46 -13.65 11.70
CA ILE A 434 -19.64 -13.36 10.90
C ILE A 434 -19.48 -11.99 10.23
N VAL A 435 -19.95 -11.90 8.99
CA VAL A 435 -20.09 -10.65 8.25
C VAL A 435 -21.57 -10.41 8.00
N LEU A 436 -22.06 -9.23 8.38
CA LEU A 436 -23.41 -8.75 8.12
C LEU A 436 -23.33 -7.46 7.31
N VAL A 437 -24.13 -7.35 6.25
CA VAL A 437 -24.14 -6.16 5.37
C VAL A 437 -25.57 -5.76 5.08
N ASN A 438 -25.96 -4.55 5.47
CA ASN A 438 -27.22 -3.96 5.05
C ASN A 438 -27.00 -3.13 3.78
N MET A 439 -27.44 -3.65 2.64
CA MET A 439 -27.29 -2.99 1.33
C MET A 439 -28.47 -2.09 0.96
N HIS A 440 -29.49 -1.98 1.82
CA HIS A 440 -30.64 -1.12 1.52
C HIS A 440 -30.26 0.37 1.67
N PRO A 441 -30.68 1.26 0.76
CA PRO A 441 -30.28 2.67 0.79
C PRO A 441 -30.84 3.47 1.98
N SER A 442 -32.02 3.12 2.49
CA SER A 442 -32.70 3.88 3.56
C SER A 442 -33.33 3.08 4.71
N GLN A 443 -33.35 1.75 4.66
CA GLN A 443 -34.05 0.92 5.65
C GLN A 443 -33.04 0.26 6.58
N SER A 444 -33.29 0.32 7.89
CA SER A 444 -32.56 -0.46 8.89
C SER A 444 -33.14 -1.86 9.01
N PHE A 445 -32.29 -2.84 9.29
CA PHE A 445 -32.71 -4.20 9.62
C PHE A 445 -32.20 -4.62 10.99
N SER A 446 -32.87 -5.61 11.58
CA SER A 446 -32.44 -6.27 12.81
C SER A 446 -32.22 -7.76 12.54
N THR A 447 -31.24 -8.35 13.20
CA THR A 447 -31.01 -9.79 13.18
C THR A 447 -30.46 -10.27 14.52
N SER A 448 -30.46 -11.58 14.75
CA SER A 448 -29.95 -12.16 16.00
C SER A 448 -28.56 -12.76 15.80
N LEU A 449 -27.64 -12.42 16.71
CA LEU A 449 -26.36 -13.08 16.89
C LEU A 449 -26.55 -14.35 17.72
N ASP A 450 -25.89 -15.43 17.30
CA ASP A 450 -25.97 -16.76 17.91
C ASP A 450 -25.03 -16.94 19.10
N THR A 451 -24.03 -16.07 19.25
CA THR A 451 -23.09 -16.05 20.37
C THR A 451 -22.56 -14.63 20.56
N ASP A 452 -21.67 -14.45 21.52
CA ASP A 452 -20.95 -13.20 21.72
C ASP A 452 -19.88 -13.03 20.62
N TYR A 453 -19.76 -11.81 20.11
CA TYR A 453 -18.75 -11.42 19.14
C TYR A 453 -18.06 -10.12 19.55
N VAL A 454 -16.88 -9.87 18.97
CA VAL A 454 -16.16 -8.60 19.10
C VAL A 454 -15.83 -8.03 17.72
N ASP A 455 -15.88 -6.70 17.60
CA ASP A 455 -15.39 -6.00 16.42
C ASP A 455 -13.88 -5.70 16.50
N ALA A 456 -13.35 -5.01 15.48
CA ALA A 456 -11.94 -4.66 15.40
C ALA A 456 -11.47 -3.61 16.42
N ARG A 457 -12.40 -2.94 17.10
CA ARG A 457 -12.15 -1.98 18.18
C ARG A 457 -12.29 -2.63 19.56
N GLY A 458 -12.66 -3.90 19.63
CA GLY A 458 -12.89 -4.63 20.89
C GLY A 458 -14.29 -4.42 21.47
N THR A 459 -15.21 -3.81 20.73
CA THR A 459 -16.61 -3.64 21.16
C THR A 459 -17.26 -5.02 21.25
N LEU A 460 -17.80 -5.37 22.41
CA LEU A 460 -18.50 -6.64 22.64
C LEU A 460 -19.96 -6.53 22.18
N TYR A 461 -20.35 -7.43 21.27
CA TYR A 461 -21.72 -7.65 20.82
C TYR A 461 -22.22 -8.93 21.47
N ARG A 462 -23.15 -8.81 22.42
CA ARG A 462 -23.73 -9.97 23.10
C ARG A 462 -24.63 -10.76 22.16
N GLN A 463 -24.75 -12.07 22.43
CA GLN A 463 -25.79 -12.91 21.84
C GLN A 463 -27.17 -12.23 21.97
N GLY A 464 -27.94 -12.21 20.89
CA GLY A 464 -29.23 -11.51 20.83
C GLY A 464 -29.35 -10.56 19.64
N THR A 465 -30.29 -9.62 19.72
CA THR A 465 -30.64 -8.75 18.59
C THR A 465 -29.60 -7.65 18.37
N VAL A 466 -29.15 -7.50 17.12
CA VAL A 466 -28.33 -6.40 16.65
C VAL A 466 -29.06 -5.65 15.53
N ASN A 467 -28.91 -4.32 15.51
CA ASN A 467 -29.48 -3.45 14.49
C ASN A 467 -28.40 -3.00 13.52
N LEU A 468 -28.71 -3.03 12.22
CA LEU A 468 -27.85 -2.54 11.15
C LEU A 468 -28.52 -1.37 10.42
N PRO A 469 -27.97 -0.14 10.53
CA PRO A 469 -28.40 1.00 9.73
C PRO A 469 -28.31 0.74 8.21
N PRO A 470 -28.96 1.57 7.37
CA PRO A 470 -28.81 1.50 5.92
C PRO A 470 -27.34 1.63 5.51
N GLN A 471 -26.93 0.93 4.45
CA GLN A 471 -25.56 1.00 3.88
C GLN A 471 -24.46 0.83 4.94
N SER A 472 -24.60 -0.18 5.79
CA SER A 472 -23.66 -0.46 6.88
C SER A 472 -23.24 -1.92 6.90
N ALA A 473 -22.14 -2.22 7.58
CA ALA A 473 -21.69 -3.58 7.80
C ALA A 473 -21.16 -3.79 9.21
N LEU A 474 -21.30 -5.02 9.71
CA LEU A 474 -20.62 -5.52 10.90
C LEU A 474 -19.71 -6.68 10.48
N ILE A 475 -18.43 -6.57 10.83
CA ILE A 475 -17.42 -7.61 10.64
C ILE A 475 -16.97 -8.00 12.03
N LEU A 476 -17.37 -9.19 12.47
CA LEU A 476 -17.24 -9.58 13.87
C LEU A 476 -16.50 -10.92 13.98
N MET A 477 -15.59 -11.02 14.95
CA MET A 477 -14.91 -12.28 15.31
C MET A 477 -15.42 -12.79 16.66
N LYS A 478 -15.33 -14.10 16.89
CA LYS A 478 -15.58 -14.64 18.23
C LYS A 478 -14.50 -14.13 19.21
N PRO A 479 -14.85 -13.75 20.45
CA PRO A 479 -13.88 -13.29 21.43
C PRO A 479 -12.89 -14.41 21.79
N ASN A 480 -11.60 -14.06 21.90
CA ASN A 480 -10.62 -14.96 22.49
C ASN A 480 -10.73 -14.88 24.01
N THR A 481 -11.56 -15.73 24.61
CA THR A 481 -11.79 -15.78 26.07
C THR A 481 -10.58 -16.29 26.86
N GLY A 482 -9.58 -16.85 26.17
CA GLY A 482 -8.34 -17.35 26.75
C GLY A 482 -7.22 -16.31 26.88
N LEU A 483 -7.39 -15.11 26.32
CA LEU A 483 -6.37 -14.06 26.35
C LEU A 483 -6.86 -12.89 27.21
N GLN A 484 -6.15 -12.62 28.30
CA GLN A 484 -6.43 -11.49 29.18
C GLN A 484 -5.40 -10.38 28.93
N VAL A 485 -5.87 -9.15 28.70
CA VAL A 485 -5.01 -7.96 28.56
C VAL A 485 -5.43 -6.94 29.61
N THR A 486 -4.48 -6.43 30.40
CA THR A 486 -4.71 -5.40 31.41
C THR A 486 -3.77 -4.23 31.16
N VAL A 487 -4.30 -3.01 31.22
CA VAL A 487 -3.52 -1.78 31.00
C VAL A 487 -3.64 -0.90 32.25
N THR A 488 -2.51 -0.57 32.86
CA THR A 488 -2.47 0.12 34.15
C THR A 488 -1.47 1.28 34.10
N PRO A 489 -1.86 2.51 34.46
CA PRO A 489 -0.89 3.59 34.63
C PRO A 489 0.01 3.29 35.85
N VAL A 490 1.32 3.46 35.69
CA VAL A 490 2.33 3.30 36.73
C VAL A 490 2.59 4.65 37.37
N GLY A 491 2.55 4.73 38.70
CA GLY A 491 2.83 5.95 39.46
C GLY A 491 1.58 6.73 39.88
N SER A 492 1.76 8.00 40.25
CA SER A 492 0.73 8.80 40.91
C SER A 492 -0.44 9.15 39.99
N SER A 493 -1.64 9.33 40.56
CA SER A 493 -2.87 9.68 39.83
C SER A 493 -2.97 11.15 39.42
N SER A 494 -1.97 11.98 39.71
CA SER A 494 -1.92 13.36 39.23
C SER A 494 -1.67 13.35 37.73
N ARG A 495 -2.47 14.09 36.97
CA ARG A 495 -2.36 14.19 35.51
C ARG A 495 -2.39 15.67 35.14
N ARG A 496 -1.26 16.35 35.29
CA ARG A 496 -1.14 17.75 34.86
C ARG A 496 -0.85 17.80 33.35
N PRO A 497 -1.36 18.80 32.61
CA PRO A 497 -0.95 19.03 31.23
C PRO A 497 0.58 19.05 31.10
N GLY A 498 1.11 18.32 30.14
CA GLY A 498 2.55 18.16 29.90
C GLY A 498 3.24 17.04 30.66
N GLU A 499 2.61 16.39 31.64
CA GLU A 499 3.17 15.27 32.40
C GLU A 499 3.19 13.97 31.57
N GLU A 500 4.29 13.22 31.64
CA GLU A 500 4.38 11.89 31.03
C GLU A 500 3.98 10.80 32.02
N VAL A 501 3.05 9.94 31.61
CA VAL A 501 2.57 8.78 32.37
C VAL A 501 3.08 7.52 31.70
N GLN A 502 3.71 6.64 32.47
CA GLN A 502 4.06 5.29 32.02
C GLN A 502 2.87 4.35 32.19
N PHE A 503 2.58 3.55 31.18
CA PHE A 503 1.57 2.52 31.21
C PHE A 503 2.23 1.15 31.17
N GLU A 504 1.77 0.25 32.03
CA GLU A 504 2.06 -1.18 32.00
C GLU A 504 0.92 -1.93 31.32
N VAL A 505 1.28 -2.84 30.40
CA VAL A 505 0.37 -3.69 29.64
C VAL A 505 0.71 -5.15 29.95
N VAL A 506 -0.14 -5.81 30.74
CA VAL A 506 0.01 -7.22 31.09
C VAL A 506 -0.84 -8.07 30.16
N VAL A 507 -0.20 -9.02 29.46
CA VAL A 507 -0.84 -9.96 28.53
C VAL A 507 -0.70 -11.37 29.10
N ARG A 508 -1.81 -12.04 29.38
CA ARG A 508 -1.85 -13.36 30.01
C ARG A 508 -2.63 -14.36 29.19
N ASN A 509 -2.04 -15.53 28.95
CA ASN A 509 -2.75 -16.71 28.45
C ASN A 509 -3.39 -17.43 29.64
N THR A 510 -4.71 -17.46 29.70
CA THR A 510 -5.48 -18.12 30.76
C THR A 510 -5.87 -19.55 30.42
N THR A 511 -5.46 -20.06 29.26
CA THR A 511 -5.75 -21.41 28.80
C THR A 511 -4.64 -22.41 29.17
N THR A 512 -4.95 -23.69 29.01
CA THR A 512 -4.02 -24.83 29.17
C THR A 512 -3.33 -25.22 27.86
N SER A 513 -3.29 -24.31 26.89
CA SER A 513 -2.66 -24.53 25.59
C SER A 513 -1.83 -23.32 25.20
N PRO A 514 -0.68 -23.49 24.53
CA PRO A 514 0.08 -22.34 24.04
C PRO A 514 -0.70 -21.59 22.96
N MET A 515 -0.55 -20.27 22.96
CA MET A 515 -1.05 -19.38 21.90
C MET A 515 0.10 -18.92 21.02
N TYR A 516 -0.16 -18.70 19.74
CA TYR A 516 0.85 -18.28 18.76
C TYR A 516 0.36 -17.08 17.95
N THR A 517 1.31 -16.30 17.43
CA THR A 517 1.07 -15.19 16.49
C THR A 517 0.08 -14.15 17.02
N LEU A 518 0.18 -13.83 18.31
CA LEU A 518 -0.71 -12.88 18.96
C LEU A 518 -0.36 -11.45 18.54
N THR A 519 -1.40 -10.65 18.32
CA THR A 519 -1.29 -9.21 18.10
C THR A 519 -2.05 -8.51 19.22
N VAL A 520 -1.34 -7.74 20.05
CA VAL A 520 -1.92 -6.98 21.16
C VAL A 520 -1.93 -5.51 20.78
N ARG A 521 -3.10 -4.89 20.82
CA ARG A 521 -3.32 -3.48 20.48
C ARG A 521 -3.86 -2.74 21.67
N VAL A 522 -3.17 -1.68 22.05
CA VAL A 522 -3.56 -0.82 23.17
C VAL A 522 -3.74 0.60 22.66
N PRO A 523 -4.98 1.11 22.64
CA PRO A 523 -5.25 2.52 22.35
C PRO A 523 -4.58 3.43 23.38
N VAL A 524 -3.98 4.52 22.91
CA VAL A 524 -3.45 5.57 23.79
C VAL A 524 -4.62 6.38 24.35
N PRO A 525 -4.82 6.41 25.68
CA PRO A 525 -5.99 7.05 26.29
C PRO A 525 -6.11 8.52 25.89
N GLU A 526 -7.32 8.99 25.59
CA GLU A 526 -7.57 10.42 25.47
C GLU A 526 -7.63 11.08 26.86
N PRO A 527 -7.13 12.32 27.03
CA PRO A 527 -6.61 13.23 26.01
C PRO A 527 -5.09 13.12 25.78
N MET A 528 -4.42 12.03 26.14
CA MET A 528 -2.95 11.93 26.10
C MET A 528 -2.37 11.83 24.68
N GLN A 529 -1.08 12.09 24.51
CA GLN A 529 -0.31 11.92 23.29
C GLN A 529 0.81 10.90 23.52
N PHE A 530 1.01 9.95 22.60
CA PHE A 530 2.10 8.98 22.71
C PHE A 530 3.47 9.67 22.73
N VAL A 531 4.37 9.20 23.60
CA VAL A 531 5.76 9.63 23.61
C VAL A 531 6.54 8.76 22.63
N VAL A 532 7.01 9.35 21.52
CA VAL A 532 7.70 8.63 20.44
C VAL A 532 8.90 7.85 20.98
N GLY A 533 9.03 6.58 20.59
CA GLY A 533 10.11 5.70 21.03
C GLY A 533 9.97 5.13 22.45
N SER A 534 8.88 5.41 23.16
CA SER A 534 8.70 4.94 24.56
C SER A 534 8.17 3.52 24.71
N ALA A 535 7.72 2.88 23.63
CA ALA A 535 7.15 1.54 23.68
C ALA A 535 8.25 0.47 23.83
N SER A 536 8.09 -0.44 24.79
CA SER A 536 9.04 -1.53 25.03
C SER A 536 8.90 -2.66 24.00
N ASP A 537 9.92 -3.52 23.91
CA ASP A 537 9.88 -4.82 23.21
C ASP A 537 9.38 -4.72 21.75
N GLY A 538 9.82 -3.68 21.05
CA GLY A 538 9.45 -3.47 19.65
C GLY A 538 7.99 -3.05 19.44
N GLY A 539 7.33 -2.46 20.45
CA GLY A 539 6.00 -1.89 20.30
C GLY A 539 5.99 -0.74 19.29
N ILE A 540 5.00 -0.74 18.39
CA ILE A 540 4.91 0.21 17.28
C ILE A 540 3.69 1.08 17.47
N TYR A 541 3.89 2.39 17.45
CA TYR A 541 2.80 3.34 17.55
C TYR A 541 2.33 3.77 16.16
N ASP A 542 1.05 3.57 15.92
CA ASP A 542 0.35 4.14 14.78
C ASP A 542 -0.33 5.43 15.20
N ASN A 543 0.12 6.57 14.65
CA ASN A 543 -0.44 7.88 14.96
C ASN A 543 -1.84 8.09 14.37
N VAL A 544 -2.20 7.36 13.31
CA VAL A 544 -3.51 7.43 12.65
C VAL A 544 -4.55 6.74 13.54
N THR A 545 -4.25 5.52 13.98
CA THR A 545 -5.16 4.75 14.85
C THR A 545 -4.95 5.00 16.33
N ARG A 546 -3.99 5.86 16.70
CA ARG A 546 -3.56 6.16 18.09
C ARG A 546 -3.33 4.90 18.94
N THR A 547 -2.74 3.87 18.35
CA THR A 547 -2.65 2.54 18.96
C THR A 547 -1.21 2.07 19.01
N VAL A 548 -0.79 1.54 20.17
CA VAL A 548 0.47 0.82 20.30
C VAL A 548 0.22 -0.66 20.03
N THR A 549 0.99 -1.27 19.13
CA THR A 549 0.86 -2.67 18.75
C THR A 549 2.10 -3.47 19.13
N TRP A 550 1.91 -4.61 19.80
CA TRP A 550 2.93 -5.63 20.01
C TRP A 550 2.58 -6.92 19.29
N PHE A 551 3.60 -7.57 18.74
CA PHE A 551 3.50 -8.89 18.14
C PHE A 551 4.19 -9.88 19.06
N ILE A 552 3.44 -10.90 19.49
CA ILE A 552 3.91 -11.91 20.44
C ILE A 552 3.89 -13.25 19.69
N PRO A 553 5.05 -13.77 19.26
CA PRO A 553 5.13 -14.99 18.45
C PRO A 553 4.54 -16.22 19.14
N ALA A 554 4.75 -16.33 20.44
CA ALA A 554 4.22 -17.38 21.28
C ALA A 554 3.96 -16.87 22.71
N LEU A 555 2.91 -17.37 23.33
CA LEU A 555 2.59 -17.17 24.74
C LEU A 555 2.18 -18.53 25.31
N SER A 556 3.05 -19.09 26.16
CA SER A 556 2.88 -20.42 26.74
C SER A 556 1.63 -20.50 27.61
N GLU A 557 1.20 -21.73 27.93
CA GLU A 557 0.09 -21.95 28.86
C GLU A 557 0.31 -21.22 30.19
N GLY A 558 -0.72 -20.55 30.71
CA GLY A 558 -0.65 -19.79 31.96
C GLY A 558 0.29 -18.57 31.98
N GLN A 559 1.09 -18.33 30.93
CA GLN A 559 2.16 -17.33 30.91
C GLN A 559 1.60 -15.91 30.89
N SER A 560 2.29 -15.00 31.60
CA SER A 560 2.10 -13.55 31.52
C SER A 560 3.33 -12.87 30.93
N LEU A 561 3.12 -11.81 30.13
CA LEU A 561 4.15 -10.89 29.65
C LEU A 561 3.77 -9.46 30.03
N SER A 562 4.77 -8.64 30.35
CA SER A 562 4.59 -7.20 30.57
C SER A 562 5.20 -6.40 29.42
N ARG A 563 4.53 -5.33 29.01
CA ARG A 563 4.97 -4.34 28.03
C ARG A 563 4.71 -2.95 28.57
N THR A 564 5.44 -1.95 28.10
CA THR A 564 5.25 -0.57 28.55
C THR A 564 5.22 0.42 27.42
N PHE A 565 4.55 1.55 27.63
CA PHE A 565 4.71 2.76 26.81
C PHE A 565 4.50 4.01 27.67
N ARG A 566 4.92 5.18 27.19
CA ARG A 566 4.62 6.47 27.82
C ARG A 566 3.65 7.29 26.98
N ALA A 567 2.77 8.03 27.65
CA ALA A 567 1.93 9.03 27.02
C ALA A 567 1.92 10.32 27.84
N ARG A 568 1.92 11.46 27.16
CA ARG A 568 1.93 12.80 27.74
C ARG A 568 0.52 13.37 27.79
N VAL A 569 0.11 13.93 28.92
CA VAL A 569 -1.18 14.64 29.04
C VAL A 569 -1.14 15.88 28.16
N ARG A 570 -2.16 16.08 27.30
CA ARG A 570 -2.29 17.29 26.47
C ARG A 570 -2.54 18.54 27.30
#